data_AF-A0A7X9AGC7-F1
#
_entry.id   AF-A0A7X9AGC7-F1
#
_cell.length_a   1.000
_cell.length_b   1.000
_cell.length_c   1.000
_cell.angle_alpha   90.00
_cell.angle_beta   90.00
_cell.angle_gamma   90.00
#
_symmetry.space_group_name_H-M   'P 1'
#
loop_
_entity.id
_entity.type
_entity.pdbx_description
1 polymer ?
#
loop_
_entity_poly.entity_id
_entity_poly.type
_entity_poly.pdbx_seq_one_letter_code
_entity_poly.pdbx_strand_id
1 'polypeptide(L)'
;MTIGTSKQGFGSGNKGFTADPLAFIGQVQANLSGYKEGFPVIRELVQNADDGRAERVLLAVAPGLPDAGHPLLEAPSLVLMNDGRFRDADREAIRRLGLGRKVLDEEAIGKFGLGLKSVFHFCEAFFFGASSVEDTGEQDYLDLLNPWTGMHHARLSAHYDAWNSLAEHHGELMLERLQKLAGDWQRWFFVWLPLRSQGHCPKDPKGNAMHIASVFAGDDESEIQRWWDELGTELSVVFPLLRHLREFRQVRLEGSASTPFEVARLELDPAARRSGFPGILKPRQMGVLQGTLHVSRGSAQNGNSARLPFGGCEQVLDHQEFRTLKDSPHWPQPAIMLMEDDDSVQSPDKNQPHGGAYLTVRQEAPGAGELRLRHTSFLPVGEPFATVPLAIDSQVDLLLHGYYFLPPDRSQVDFGQGGIPPQPVSNAEALKTTWNRLLWHEGVLPLIPQAVARFAQESAWPHAPLSELTGALRRQLDSRLAQVCRDHAWECRLGQGGNGDGAVVSAGQDPT
;
A
#
# COMPACT_ATOMS: atom_id res chain seq x y z
N MET A 1 62.48 -38.90 28.12
CA MET A 1 62.10 -37.89 27.13
C MET A 1 60.63 -37.57 27.37
N THR A 2 60.38 -36.35 27.83
CA THR A 2 59.08 -35.85 28.30
C THR A 2 58.18 -35.58 27.10
N ILE A 3 57.06 -36.30 26.96
CA ILE A 3 56.02 -35.92 26.00
C ILE A 3 55.11 -34.92 26.72
N GLY A 4 55.16 -33.67 26.24
CA GLY A 4 54.50 -32.52 26.84
C GLY A 4 52.98 -32.64 26.84
N THR A 5 52.40 -32.12 27.92
CA THR A 5 50.98 -31.83 28.07
C THR A 5 50.53 -30.79 27.04
N SER A 6 49.78 -31.21 26.02
CA SER A 6 48.81 -30.33 25.35
C SER A 6 47.41 -30.87 25.61
N LYS A 7 46.74 -30.31 26.62
CA LYS A 7 45.28 -30.39 26.69
C LYS A 7 44.76 -29.58 25.51
N GLN A 8 44.41 -30.25 24.41
CA GLN A 8 43.49 -29.67 23.44
C GLN A 8 42.18 -29.41 24.20
N GLY A 9 41.91 -28.14 24.48
CA GLY A 9 40.58 -27.73 24.93
C GLY A 9 39.60 -28.05 23.80
N PHE A 10 38.67 -28.97 24.06
CA PHE A 10 37.48 -29.09 23.22
C PHE A 10 36.78 -27.73 23.24
N GLY A 11 36.74 -27.06 22.08
CA GLY A 11 36.17 -25.72 21.96
C GLY A 11 34.71 -25.71 22.39
N SER A 12 34.46 -25.27 23.62
CA SER A 12 33.10 -25.06 24.16
C SER A 12 32.49 -23.73 23.69
N GLY A 13 33.09 -23.06 22.70
CA GLY A 13 32.87 -21.65 22.38
C GLY A 13 31.99 -21.33 21.18
N ASN A 14 31.77 -22.28 20.25
CA ASN A 14 30.93 -21.99 19.07
C ASN A 14 29.54 -22.60 19.25
N LYS A 15 28.70 -21.92 20.02
CA LYS A 15 27.26 -22.19 20.11
C LYS A 15 26.51 -20.96 19.57
N GLY A 16 25.96 -21.04 18.35
CA GLY A 16 25.12 -19.97 17.78
C GLY A 16 25.43 -19.66 16.31
N PHE A 17 24.62 -18.75 15.74
CA PHE A 17 24.86 -18.13 14.44
C PHE A 17 25.45 -16.73 14.64
N THR A 18 26.39 -16.32 13.79
CA THR A 18 26.80 -14.92 13.70
C THR A 18 25.75 -14.15 12.92
N ALA A 19 25.28 -13.02 13.44
CA ALA A 19 24.45 -12.09 12.68
C ALA A 19 25.34 -11.43 11.61
N ASP A 20 25.25 -11.91 10.37
CA ASP A 20 25.99 -11.39 9.22
C ASP A 20 25.06 -10.46 8.41
N PRO A 21 25.46 -9.20 8.14
CA PRO A 21 24.72 -8.29 7.27
C PRO A 21 24.35 -8.93 5.92
N LEU A 22 25.21 -9.79 5.35
CA LEU A 22 24.95 -10.48 4.09
C LEU A 22 23.79 -11.46 4.16
N ALA A 23 23.55 -12.09 5.32
CA ALA A 23 22.40 -12.97 5.50
C ALA A 23 21.09 -12.17 5.49
N PHE A 24 21.10 -10.99 6.13
CA PHE A 24 19.97 -10.07 6.08
C PHE A 24 19.72 -9.55 4.66
N ILE A 25 20.76 -9.10 3.96
CA ILE A 25 20.67 -8.60 2.58
C ILE A 25 20.16 -9.69 1.65
N GLY A 26 20.67 -10.93 1.77
CA GLY A 26 20.17 -12.07 1.00
C GLY A 26 18.69 -12.36 1.24
N GLN A 27 18.20 -12.19 2.48
CA GLN A 27 16.78 -12.29 2.79
C GLN A 27 15.97 -11.15 2.14
N VAL A 28 16.46 -9.91 2.19
CA VAL A 28 15.79 -8.78 1.54
C VAL A 28 15.74 -8.98 0.03
N GLN A 29 16.85 -9.36 -0.60
CA GLN A 29 16.91 -9.72 -2.02
C GLN A 29 15.87 -10.78 -2.41
N ALA A 30 15.75 -11.84 -1.61
CA ALA A 30 14.75 -12.89 -1.85
C ALA A 30 13.32 -12.34 -1.78
N ASN A 31 13.02 -11.45 -0.83
CA ASN A 31 11.70 -10.83 -0.71
C ASN A 31 11.38 -9.85 -1.87
N LEU A 32 12.39 -9.09 -2.33
CA LEU A 32 12.24 -8.15 -3.43
C LEU A 32 12.05 -8.83 -4.78
N SER A 33 12.45 -10.10 -4.94
CA SER A 33 12.26 -10.83 -6.19
C SER A 33 10.79 -10.94 -6.65
N GLY A 34 9.82 -10.74 -5.75
CA GLY A 34 8.39 -10.67 -6.05
C GLY A 34 7.90 -9.28 -6.52
N TYR A 35 8.67 -8.21 -6.28
CA TYR A 35 8.35 -6.85 -6.67
C TYR A 35 8.99 -6.56 -8.03
N LYS A 36 8.22 -6.76 -9.12
CA LYS A 36 8.72 -6.47 -10.47
C LYS A 36 8.83 -4.96 -10.78
N GLU A 37 8.16 -4.12 -10.00
CA GLU A 37 8.03 -2.67 -10.22
C GLU A 37 8.07 -1.93 -8.87
N GLY A 38 8.48 -0.65 -8.89
CA GLY A 38 8.56 0.19 -7.68
C GLY A 38 7.21 0.70 -7.17
N PHE A 39 6.18 0.74 -8.02
CA PHE A 39 4.87 1.30 -7.67
C PHE A 39 4.17 0.63 -6.46
N PRO A 40 4.16 -0.71 -6.29
CA PRO A 40 3.64 -1.37 -5.09
C PRO A 40 4.27 -0.87 -3.79
N VAL A 41 5.56 -0.54 -3.80
CA VAL A 41 6.29 -0.02 -2.62
C VAL A 41 5.70 1.33 -2.19
N ILE A 42 5.44 2.23 -3.14
CA ILE A 42 4.84 3.54 -2.85
C ILE A 42 3.43 3.38 -2.28
N ARG A 43 2.62 2.46 -2.81
CA ARG A 43 1.28 2.18 -2.25
C ARG A 43 1.35 1.69 -0.80
N GLU A 44 2.32 0.84 -0.48
CA GLU A 44 2.56 0.38 0.91
C GLU A 44 2.97 1.55 1.83
N LEU A 45 3.80 2.47 1.35
CA LEU A 45 4.18 3.66 2.11
C LEU A 45 3.00 4.61 2.36
N VAL A 46 2.15 4.85 1.37
CA VAL A 46 0.92 5.63 1.51
C VAL A 46 -0.04 4.96 2.50
N GLN A 47 -0.19 3.63 2.42
CA GLN A 47 -0.99 2.86 3.37
C GLN A 47 -0.44 2.94 4.80
N ASN A 48 0.89 2.90 4.98
CA ASN A 48 1.51 3.08 6.30
C ASN A 48 1.21 4.47 6.88
N ALA A 49 1.17 5.51 6.04
CA ALA A 49 0.79 6.85 6.49
C ALA A 49 -0.69 6.91 6.90
N ASP A 50 -1.59 6.29 6.12
CA ASP A 50 -3.01 6.17 6.47
C ASP A 50 -3.22 5.41 7.79
N ASP A 51 -2.55 4.27 7.97
CA ASP A 51 -2.56 3.49 9.22
C ASP A 51 -2.01 4.32 10.41
N GLY A 52 -0.99 5.15 10.16
CA GLY A 52 -0.45 6.14 11.11
C GLY A 52 -1.38 7.33 11.36
N ARG A 53 -2.59 7.30 10.81
CA ARG A 53 -3.64 8.33 10.89
C ARG A 53 -3.21 9.68 10.33
N ALA A 54 -2.30 9.68 9.34
CA ALA A 54 -1.98 10.89 8.59
C ALA A 54 -3.21 11.36 7.80
N GLU A 55 -3.38 12.67 7.71
CA GLU A 55 -4.38 13.30 6.84
C GLU A 55 -3.74 13.80 5.54
N ARG A 56 -2.44 14.06 5.54
CA ARG A 56 -1.71 14.57 4.38
C ARG A 56 -0.47 13.75 4.12
N VAL A 57 -0.24 13.41 2.85
CA VAL A 57 0.98 12.75 2.36
C VAL A 57 1.57 13.57 1.22
N LEU A 58 2.88 13.70 1.21
CA LEU A 58 3.64 14.25 0.10
C LEU A 58 4.69 13.23 -0.34
N LEU A 59 4.73 12.95 -1.63
CA LEU A 59 5.83 12.21 -2.26
C LEU A 59 6.60 13.16 -3.18
N ALA A 60 7.91 13.24 -2.99
CA ALA A 60 8.80 14.05 -3.78
C ALA A 60 9.92 13.24 -4.45
N VAL A 61 10.25 13.60 -5.69
CA VAL A 61 11.57 13.32 -6.27
C VAL A 61 12.42 14.58 -6.09
N ALA A 62 13.57 14.43 -5.45
CA ALA A 62 14.49 15.51 -5.17
C ALA A 62 15.89 15.23 -5.75
N PRO A 63 16.59 16.25 -6.30
CA PRO A 63 18.00 16.11 -6.60
C PRO A 63 18.79 15.92 -5.30
N GLY A 64 20.02 15.42 -5.44
CA GLY A 64 20.94 15.33 -4.30
C GLY A 64 21.22 16.69 -3.68
N LEU A 65 21.61 16.66 -2.41
CA LEU A 65 22.07 17.81 -1.64
C LEU A 65 23.55 18.05 -1.98
N PRO A 66 23.89 19.07 -2.81
CA PRO A 66 25.28 19.32 -3.17
C PRO A 66 26.08 19.73 -1.94
N ASP A 67 27.37 19.38 -1.94
CA ASP A 67 28.32 19.70 -0.86
C ASP A 67 27.93 19.16 0.52
N ALA A 68 26.99 18.21 0.59
CA ALA A 68 26.59 17.59 1.85
C ALA A 68 27.73 16.79 2.49
N GLY A 69 28.73 16.35 1.72
CA GLY A 69 29.86 15.56 2.22
C GLY A 69 29.45 14.16 2.67
N HIS A 70 28.20 13.77 2.42
CA HIS A 70 27.63 12.47 2.76
C HIS A 70 27.21 11.76 1.47
N PRO A 71 27.83 10.62 1.10
CA PRO A 71 27.61 9.95 -0.19
C PRO A 71 26.15 9.61 -0.52
N LEU A 72 25.34 9.35 0.49
CA LEU A 72 23.90 9.09 0.32
C LEU A 72 23.07 10.37 0.11
N LEU A 73 23.46 11.51 0.69
CA LEU A 73 22.69 12.75 0.58
C LEU A 73 22.96 13.48 -0.73
N GLU A 74 24.13 13.26 -1.32
CA GLU A 74 24.51 13.81 -2.63
C GLU A 74 23.81 13.10 -3.81
N ALA A 75 23.18 11.95 -3.57
CA ALA A 75 22.40 11.24 -4.57
C ALA A 75 20.98 11.81 -4.69
N PRO A 76 20.35 11.75 -5.89
CA PRO A 76 18.91 11.98 -6.02
C PRO A 76 18.13 11.10 -5.05
N SER A 77 16.95 11.56 -4.62
CA SER A 77 16.18 10.87 -3.58
C SER A 77 14.68 10.87 -3.85
N LEU A 78 14.03 9.82 -3.35
CA LEU A 78 12.59 9.82 -3.11
C LEU A 78 12.34 10.20 -1.66
N VAL A 79 11.49 11.20 -1.44
CA VAL A 79 11.13 11.66 -0.10
C VAL A 79 9.64 11.48 0.09
N LEU A 80 9.25 10.65 1.05
CA LEU A 80 7.87 10.51 1.49
C LEU A 80 7.70 11.24 2.82
N MET A 81 6.78 12.19 2.90
CA MET A 81 6.41 12.90 4.12
C MET A 81 4.93 12.67 4.43
N ASN A 82 4.59 12.59 5.71
CA ASN A 82 3.19 12.62 6.17
C ASN A 82 3.06 13.33 7.51
N ASP A 83 1.85 13.78 7.85
CA ASP A 83 1.56 14.48 9.11
C ASP A 83 1.04 13.57 10.23
N GLY A 84 1.23 12.26 10.07
CA GLY A 84 0.92 11.25 11.07
C GLY A 84 1.74 11.40 12.34
N ARG A 85 1.34 10.66 13.38
CA ARG A 85 2.05 10.63 14.66
C ARG A 85 3.24 9.67 14.57
N PHE A 86 4.31 9.99 15.28
CA PHE A 86 5.49 9.14 15.40
C PHE A 86 5.78 8.90 16.88
N ARG A 87 5.83 7.62 17.28
CA ARG A 87 6.08 7.20 18.66
C ARG A 87 7.40 6.44 18.76
N ASP A 88 7.93 6.30 19.96
CA ASP A 88 9.14 5.51 20.21
C ASP A 88 9.01 4.05 19.72
N ALA A 89 7.81 3.47 19.87
CA ALA A 89 7.52 2.14 19.33
C ALA A 89 7.65 2.06 17.79
N ASP A 90 7.34 3.15 17.07
CA ASP A 90 7.46 3.23 15.62
C ASP A 90 8.94 3.35 15.21
N ARG A 91 9.73 4.15 15.96
CA ARG A 91 11.20 4.23 15.86
C ARG A 91 11.85 2.85 16.00
N GLU A 92 11.52 2.13 17.07
CA GLU A 92 12.06 0.79 17.29
C GLU A 92 11.59 -0.21 16.22
N ALA A 93 10.34 -0.11 15.75
CA ALA A 93 9.84 -0.96 14.67
C ALA A 93 10.60 -0.75 13.35
N ILE A 94 10.94 0.50 13.01
CA ILE A 94 11.77 0.83 11.83
C ILE A 94 13.16 0.19 11.96
N ARG A 95 13.82 0.34 13.11
CA ARG A 95 15.18 -0.18 13.34
C ARG A 95 15.25 -1.69 13.35
N ARG A 96 14.16 -2.36 13.78
CA ARG A 96 14.11 -3.82 13.93
C ARG A 96 13.75 -4.59 12.65
N LEU A 97 13.49 -3.92 11.51
CA LEU A 97 13.23 -4.47 10.16
C LEU A 97 12.92 -5.99 10.10
N GLY A 98 11.84 -6.46 10.74
CA GLY A 98 11.51 -7.89 10.73
C GLY A 98 10.88 -8.48 11.98
N LEU A 99 10.75 -7.75 13.09
CA LEU A 99 10.09 -8.26 14.29
C LEU A 99 8.71 -7.61 14.44
N GLY A 100 7.69 -8.33 13.97
CA GLY A 100 6.38 -7.80 13.58
C GLY A 100 5.49 -7.34 14.72
N ARG A 101 5.72 -6.14 15.26
CA ARG A 101 4.75 -5.50 16.17
C ARG A 101 3.44 -5.09 15.49
N LYS A 102 3.44 -4.83 14.17
CA LYS A 102 2.22 -4.46 13.42
C LYS A 102 1.10 -5.51 13.49
N VAL A 103 1.45 -6.79 13.70
CA VAL A 103 0.44 -7.86 13.85
C VAL A 103 -0.39 -7.68 15.13
N LEU A 104 0.04 -6.87 16.11
CA LEU A 104 -0.70 -6.62 17.36
C LEU A 104 -1.70 -5.46 17.28
N ASP A 105 -1.58 -4.53 16.33
CA ASP A 105 -2.55 -3.44 16.14
C ASP A 105 -3.79 -3.94 15.37
N GLU A 106 -4.98 -3.93 16.00
CA GLU A 106 -6.23 -4.43 15.41
C GLU A 106 -6.79 -3.50 14.32
N GLU A 107 -6.40 -2.22 14.34
CA GLU A 107 -6.88 -1.22 13.39
C GLU A 107 -5.94 -1.03 12.19
N ALA A 108 -4.69 -1.46 12.30
CA ALA A 108 -3.72 -1.40 11.22
C ALA A 108 -4.11 -2.33 10.07
N ILE A 109 -4.13 -1.79 8.86
CA ILE A 109 -4.52 -2.53 7.66
C ILE A 109 -3.34 -3.37 7.14
N GLY A 110 -2.10 -2.90 7.33
CA GLY A 110 -0.90 -3.61 6.93
C GLY A 110 -0.64 -4.92 7.69
N LYS A 111 -0.85 -6.07 7.03
CA LYS A 111 -0.59 -7.41 7.60
C LYS A 111 0.86 -7.87 7.60
N PHE A 112 1.69 -7.27 6.75
CA PHE A 112 3.05 -7.76 6.52
C PHE A 112 4.05 -6.68 6.95
N GLY A 113 4.93 -7.03 7.91
CA GLY A 113 6.13 -6.25 8.23
C GLY A 113 7.16 -6.15 7.09
N LEU A 114 6.72 -6.38 5.84
CA LEU A 114 7.46 -6.23 4.60
C LEU A 114 7.47 -4.78 4.10
N GLY A 115 6.50 -3.95 4.51
CA GLY A 115 6.26 -2.63 3.91
C GLY A 115 7.37 -1.59 4.05
N LEU A 116 8.34 -1.79 4.96
CA LEU A 116 9.55 -0.96 5.02
C LEU A 116 10.77 -1.66 4.39
N LYS A 117 10.78 -2.99 4.30
CA LYS A 117 11.85 -3.71 3.57
C LYS A 117 11.75 -3.47 2.07
N SER A 118 10.53 -3.26 1.56
CA SER A 118 10.27 -2.98 0.16
C SER A 118 10.92 -1.67 -0.33
N VAL A 119 11.23 -0.71 0.56
CA VAL A 119 11.95 0.53 0.19
C VAL A 119 13.36 0.29 -0.32
N PHE A 120 13.97 -0.86 0.00
CA PHE A 120 15.25 -1.27 -0.57
C PHE A 120 15.15 -1.66 -2.05
N HIS A 121 13.95 -1.63 -2.66
CA HIS A 121 13.83 -1.56 -4.11
C HIS A 121 14.55 -0.32 -4.67
N PHE A 122 14.48 0.81 -3.96
CA PHE A 122 15.01 2.10 -4.41
C PHE A 122 16.40 2.44 -3.85
N CYS A 123 16.73 1.99 -2.64
CA CYS A 123 17.88 2.48 -1.89
C CYS A 123 18.73 1.35 -1.27
N GLU A 124 19.93 1.70 -0.81
CA GLU A 124 20.82 0.80 -0.04
C GLU A 124 20.74 1.03 1.48
N ALA A 125 20.41 2.24 1.87
CA ALA A 125 20.19 2.72 3.23
C ALA A 125 19.26 3.94 3.15
N PHE A 126 18.55 4.27 4.21
CA PHE A 126 17.63 5.41 4.20
C PHE A 126 17.60 6.17 5.52
N PHE A 127 17.28 7.47 5.42
CA PHE A 127 17.08 8.32 6.58
C PHE A 127 15.60 8.41 6.91
N PHE A 128 15.29 8.59 8.17
CA PHE A 128 13.93 8.85 8.62
C PHE A 128 13.96 9.80 9.80
N GLY A 129 12.89 10.58 9.95
CA GLY A 129 12.82 11.57 11.00
C GLY A 129 11.41 12.06 11.24
N ALA A 130 11.23 12.77 12.35
CA ALA A 130 9.96 13.36 12.73
C ALA A 130 10.17 14.69 13.43
N SER A 131 9.22 15.61 13.26
CA SER A 131 9.18 16.86 14.01
C SER A 131 9.15 16.63 15.52
N SER A 132 8.52 15.53 15.96
CA SER A 132 8.55 15.10 17.35
C SER A 132 8.25 13.61 17.52
N VAL A 133 8.78 13.03 18.59
CA VAL A 133 8.44 11.69 19.10
C VAL A 133 7.40 11.88 20.21
N GLU A 134 6.15 11.52 19.95
CA GLU A 134 4.98 11.96 20.73
C GLU A 134 5.02 11.56 22.21
N ASP A 135 5.50 10.36 22.51
CA ASP A 135 5.52 9.77 23.85
C ASP A 135 6.75 10.18 24.69
N THR A 136 7.87 10.52 24.06
CA THR A 136 9.07 11.00 24.76
C THR A 136 9.18 12.52 24.80
N GLY A 137 8.50 13.22 23.88
CA GLY A 137 8.59 14.67 23.71
C GLY A 137 9.86 15.14 22.98
N GLU A 138 10.71 14.23 22.51
CA GLU A 138 11.90 14.53 21.71
C GLU A 138 11.50 15.28 20.43
N GLN A 139 12.21 16.35 20.08
CA GLN A 139 11.93 17.20 18.91
C GLN A 139 12.97 16.97 17.82
N ASP A 140 12.58 17.20 16.56
CA ASP A 140 13.46 17.16 15.38
C ASP A 140 14.33 15.88 15.31
N TYR A 141 13.68 14.74 15.57
CA TYR A 141 14.33 13.43 15.54
C TYR A 141 14.77 13.08 14.11
N LEU A 142 15.99 12.59 13.98
CA LEU A 142 16.58 12.14 12.72
C LEU A 142 17.48 10.93 12.97
N ASP A 143 17.36 9.91 12.13
CA ASP A 143 18.20 8.71 12.20
C ASP A 143 18.41 8.10 10.81
N LEU A 144 19.40 7.21 10.72
CA LEU A 144 19.79 6.50 9.51
C LEU A 144 19.72 4.99 9.75
N LEU A 145 19.08 4.30 8.81
CA LEU A 145 19.08 2.85 8.78
C LEU A 145 20.04 2.33 7.70
N ASN A 146 21.16 1.75 8.15
CA ASN A 146 22.18 1.17 7.29
C ASN A 146 22.29 -0.35 7.49
N PRO A 147 21.67 -1.17 6.62
CA PRO A 147 21.69 -2.63 6.75
C PRO A 147 23.05 -3.27 6.45
N TRP A 148 24.00 -2.51 5.92
CA TRP A 148 25.34 -2.97 5.57
C TRP A 148 26.37 -2.80 6.70
N THR A 149 25.97 -2.24 7.84
CA THR A 149 26.87 -2.02 8.99
C THR A 149 27.39 -3.34 9.54
N GLY A 150 28.69 -3.41 9.85
CA GLY A 150 29.29 -4.60 10.47
C GLY A 150 29.82 -5.66 9.48
N MET A 151 30.08 -5.26 8.23
CA MET A 151 30.70 -6.13 7.22
C MET A 151 32.09 -6.61 7.65
N HIS A 152 32.38 -7.90 7.42
CA HIS A 152 33.65 -8.49 7.86
C HIS A 152 34.88 -8.05 7.04
N HIS A 153 34.69 -7.73 5.75
CA HIS A 153 35.79 -7.34 4.89
C HIS A 153 36.15 -5.86 5.10
N ALA A 154 37.38 -5.58 5.56
CA ALA A 154 37.80 -4.25 6.01
C ALA A 154 37.47 -3.10 5.02
N ARG A 155 37.71 -3.30 3.72
CA ARG A 155 37.36 -2.29 2.70
C ARG A 155 35.86 -2.06 2.55
N LEU A 156 35.06 -3.12 2.65
CA LEU A 156 33.60 -3.02 2.54
C LEU A 156 33.02 -2.41 3.81
N SER A 157 33.51 -2.83 4.98
CA SER A 157 33.18 -2.19 6.27
C SER A 157 33.46 -0.70 6.23
N ALA A 158 34.68 -0.29 5.87
CA ALA A 158 35.04 1.13 5.81
C ALA A 158 34.15 1.94 4.84
N HIS A 159 33.73 1.35 3.71
CA HIS A 159 32.81 1.99 2.77
C HIS A 159 31.42 2.19 3.35
N TYR A 160 30.82 1.15 3.92
CA TYR A 160 29.44 1.20 4.43
C TYR A 160 29.34 1.88 5.78
N ASP A 161 30.32 1.70 6.68
CA ASP A 161 30.34 2.34 8.00
C ASP A 161 30.54 3.85 7.88
N ALA A 162 31.14 4.35 6.79
CA ALA A 162 31.22 5.78 6.52
C ALA A 162 29.84 6.44 6.37
N TRP A 163 28.81 5.68 5.97
CA TRP A 163 27.45 6.21 5.90
C TRP A 163 26.85 6.46 7.28
N ASN A 164 27.33 5.79 8.34
CA ASN A 164 26.77 5.95 9.69
C ASN A 164 27.09 7.32 10.33
N SER A 165 27.93 8.15 9.68
CA SER A 165 28.33 9.46 10.17
C SER A 165 27.30 10.53 9.83
N LEU A 166 26.30 10.69 10.70
CA LEU A 166 25.31 11.77 10.61
C LEU A 166 25.71 12.96 11.50
N ALA A 167 26.17 14.05 10.89
CA ALA A 167 26.48 15.30 11.58
C ALA A 167 25.25 16.24 11.61
N GLU A 168 25.25 17.21 12.52
CA GLU A 168 24.19 18.22 12.67
C GLU A 168 23.88 18.95 11.35
N HIS A 169 24.93 19.35 10.62
CA HIS A 169 24.79 20.00 9.31
C HIS A 169 24.02 19.16 8.27
N HIS A 170 24.16 17.83 8.31
CA HIS A 170 23.38 16.96 7.40
C HIS A 170 21.89 17.07 7.71
N GLY A 171 21.53 17.11 9.01
CA GLY A 171 20.16 17.31 9.45
C GLY A 171 19.62 18.68 9.03
N GLU A 172 20.40 19.75 9.19
CA GLU A 172 20.02 21.10 8.75
C GLU A 172 19.69 21.16 7.26
N LEU A 173 20.54 20.57 6.40
CA LEU A 173 20.31 20.54 4.95
C LEU A 173 19.03 19.77 4.58
N MET A 174 18.80 18.63 5.23
CA MET A 174 17.58 17.85 5.03
C MET A 174 16.35 18.61 5.50
N LEU A 175 16.39 19.22 6.67
CA LEU A 175 15.27 19.98 7.22
C LEU A 175 14.95 21.22 6.37
N GLU A 176 15.95 21.95 5.88
CA GLU A 176 15.74 23.07 4.96
C GLU A 176 15.01 22.61 3.69
N ARG A 177 15.39 21.44 3.16
CA ARG A 177 14.71 20.83 2.01
C ARG A 177 13.27 20.47 2.32
N LEU A 178 13.04 19.80 3.44
CA LEU A 178 11.73 19.33 3.87
C LEU A 178 10.78 20.51 4.14
N GLN A 179 11.27 21.62 4.69
CA GLN A 179 10.50 22.85 4.89
C GLN A 179 9.97 23.43 3.56
N LYS A 180 10.78 23.39 2.49
CA LYS A 180 10.33 23.83 1.14
C LYS A 180 9.21 22.96 0.58
N LEU A 181 9.14 21.68 0.98
CA LEU A 181 8.11 20.74 0.54
C LEU A 181 6.85 20.83 1.41
N ALA A 182 7.04 20.81 2.73
CA ALA A 182 5.99 20.72 3.73
C ALA A 182 5.18 22.03 3.89
N GLY A 183 5.78 23.19 3.59
CA GLY A 183 5.10 24.47 3.74
C GLY A 183 4.78 24.76 5.20
N ASP A 184 3.49 24.71 5.58
CA ASP A 184 2.97 25.11 6.90
C ASP A 184 2.75 23.96 7.88
N TRP A 185 3.18 22.73 7.54
CA TRP A 185 2.95 21.55 8.37
C TRP A 185 3.62 21.69 9.74
N GLN A 186 2.80 21.62 10.80
CA GLN A 186 3.26 21.69 12.19
C GLN A 186 3.82 20.36 12.70
N ARG A 187 3.37 19.25 12.11
CA ARG A 187 3.83 17.90 12.40
C ARG A 187 4.20 17.24 11.09
N TRP A 188 5.32 16.54 11.11
CA TRP A 188 5.74 15.72 9.98
C TRP A 188 6.54 14.52 10.46
N PHE A 189 6.39 13.43 9.74
CA PHE A 189 7.30 12.29 9.71
C PHE A 189 7.73 12.10 8.26
N PHE A 190 9.00 11.78 8.04
CA PHE A 190 9.51 11.52 6.69
C PHE A 190 10.36 10.26 6.62
N VAL A 191 10.39 9.70 5.42
CA VAL A 191 11.38 8.72 4.98
C VAL A 191 12.06 9.28 3.75
N TRP A 192 13.38 9.39 3.81
CA TRP A 192 14.24 9.88 2.73
C TRP A 192 15.03 8.71 2.18
N LEU A 193 14.76 8.37 0.92
CA LEU A 193 15.33 7.23 0.21
C LEU A 193 16.34 7.75 -0.83
N PRO A 194 17.65 7.74 -0.53
CA PRO A 194 18.69 7.92 -1.53
C PRO A 194 18.52 6.91 -2.66
N LEU A 195 18.30 7.38 -3.89
CA LEU A 195 18.21 6.50 -5.04
C LEU A 195 19.56 5.84 -5.28
N ARG A 196 19.55 4.51 -5.39
CA ARG A 196 20.75 3.70 -5.56
C ARG A 196 21.55 4.15 -6.78
N SER A 197 22.83 4.37 -6.58
CA SER A 197 23.84 4.58 -7.63
C SER A 197 24.89 3.47 -7.60
N GLN A 198 25.62 3.32 -8.71
CA GLN A 198 26.78 2.43 -8.75
C GLN A 198 27.85 2.84 -7.73
N GLY A 199 27.95 4.14 -7.41
CA GLY A 199 28.86 4.67 -6.39
C GLY A 199 28.56 4.16 -4.98
N HIS A 200 27.30 3.82 -4.70
CA HIS A 200 26.90 3.23 -3.41
C HIS A 200 27.29 1.75 -3.30
N CYS A 201 27.52 1.07 -4.42
CA CYS A 201 27.62 -0.39 -4.52
C CYS A 201 29.05 -0.85 -4.87
N PRO A 202 29.98 -0.93 -3.91
CA PRO A 202 31.36 -1.33 -4.16
C PRO A 202 31.44 -2.78 -4.66
N LYS A 203 32.54 -3.11 -5.33
CA LYS A 203 32.82 -4.49 -5.76
C LYS A 203 33.40 -5.32 -4.62
N ASP A 204 32.92 -6.56 -4.51
CA ASP A 204 33.51 -7.59 -3.65
C ASP A 204 34.92 -8.00 -4.15
N PRO A 205 35.67 -8.82 -3.38
CA PRO A 205 36.98 -9.30 -3.80
C PRO A 205 37.01 -10.12 -5.10
N LYS A 206 35.85 -10.61 -5.56
CA LYS A 206 35.69 -11.35 -6.82
C LYS A 206 35.26 -10.45 -7.98
N GLY A 207 35.02 -9.16 -7.74
CA GLY A 207 34.61 -8.18 -8.73
C GLY A 207 33.10 -8.03 -8.92
N ASN A 208 32.27 -8.68 -8.10
CA ASN A 208 30.81 -8.55 -8.15
C ASN A 208 30.36 -7.29 -7.42
N ALA A 209 29.40 -6.54 -7.98
CA ALA A 209 28.82 -5.38 -7.30
C ALA A 209 27.97 -5.84 -6.10
N MET A 210 28.14 -5.18 -4.97
CA MET A 210 27.36 -5.43 -3.75
C MET A 210 26.15 -4.47 -3.72
N HIS A 211 24.96 -4.98 -4.05
CA HIS A 211 23.72 -4.21 -4.10
C HIS A 211 22.53 -5.01 -3.54
N ILE A 212 21.54 -4.35 -2.93
CA ILE A 212 20.30 -5.02 -2.51
C ILE A 212 19.39 -5.30 -3.70
N ALA A 213 19.31 -4.40 -4.70
CA ALA A 213 18.56 -4.62 -5.92
C ALA A 213 19.36 -4.18 -7.15
N SER A 214 19.07 -4.77 -8.31
CA SER A 214 19.88 -4.59 -9.52
C SER A 214 19.54 -3.33 -10.34
N VAL A 215 18.65 -2.47 -9.84
CA VAL A 215 18.28 -1.22 -10.52
C VAL A 215 18.89 -0.01 -9.83
N PHE A 216 19.54 0.84 -10.60
CA PHE A 216 20.34 1.98 -10.14
C PHE A 216 19.66 3.30 -10.51
N ALA A 217 18.49 3.54 -9.91
CA ALA A 217 17.63 4.68 -10.22
C ALA A 217 18.28 6.06 -9.95
N GLY A 218 19.36 6.10 -9.16
CA GLY A 218 20.13 7.34 -8.92
C GLY A 218 21.07 7.70 -10.07
N ASP A 219 21.43 6.74 -10.93
CA ASP A 219 22.20 6.98 -12.16
C ASP A 219 21.28 7.18 -13.38
N ASP A 220 20.13 6.50 -13.40
CA ASP A 220 19.11 6.57 -14.45
C ASP A 220 17.69 6.55 -13.87
N GLU A 221 17.03 7.71 -13.87
CA GLU A 221 15.67 7.87 -13.34
C GLU A 221 14.57 7.22 -14.21
N SER A 222 14.90 6.59 -15.35
CA SER A 222 13.92 5.98 -16.25
C SER A 222 12.98 5.00 -15.55
N GLU A 223 13.46 4.26 -14.55
CA GLU A 223 12.59 3.37 -13.75
C GLU A 223 11.58 4.15 -12.91
N ILE A 224 12.00 5.25 -12.30
CA ILE A 224 11.11 6.15 -11.53
C ILE A 224 10.08 6.75 -12.47
N GLN A 225 10.53 7.26 -13.62
CA GLN A 225 9.66 7.92 -14.59
C GLN A 225 8.54 7.01 -15.11
N ARG A 226 8.78 5.70 -15.28
CA ARG A 226 7.77 4.73 -15.76
C ARG A 226 6.49 4.74 -14.92
N TRP A 227 6.61 4.78 -13.60
CA TRP A 227 5.44 4.75 -12.71
C TRP A 227 5.09 6.12 -12.13
N TRP A 228 6.01 7.09 -12.18
CA TRP A 228 5.80 8.42 -11.62
C TRP A 228 4.60 9.12 -12.27
N ASP A 229 4.52 9.16 -13.59
CA ASP A 229 3.45 9.89 -14.30
C ASP A 229 2.07 9.28 -14.07
N GLU A 230 2.00 7.97 -13.83
CA GLU A 230 0.76 7.23 -13.60
C GLU A 230 0.35 7.20 -12.12
N LEU A 231 1.28 7.48 -11.19
CA LEU A 231 1.07 7.36 -9.75
C LEU A 231 -0.17 8.09 -9.26
N GLY A 232 -0.30 9.39 -9.58
CA GLY A 232 -1.46 10.17 -9.18
C GLY A 232 -2.77 9.60 -9.76
N THR A 233 -2.73 9.06 -10.98
CA THR A 233 -3.88 8.39 -11.60
C THR A 233 -4.27 7.14 -10.83
N GLU A 234 -3.33 6.23 -10.60
CA GLU A 234 -3.63 4.95 -9.95
C GLU A 234 -3.98 5.12 -8.47
N LEU A 235 -3.36 6.09 -7.76
CA LEU A 235 -3.77 6.43 -6.40
C LEU A 235 -5.17 7.05 -6.35
N SER A 236 -5.57 7.86 -7.33
CA SER A 236 -6.91 8.46 -7.35
C SER A 236 -8.04 7.43 -7.35
N VAL A 237 -7.79 6.23 -7.88
CA VAL A 237 -8.76 5.13 -7.94
C VAL A 237 -8.98 4.48 -6.56
N VAL A 238 -7.98 4.49 -5.69
CA VAL A 238 -8.04 3.86 -4.36
C VAL A 238 -8.05 4.84 -3.21
N PHE A 239 -7.82 6.13 -3.46
CA PHE A 239 -7.83 7.18 -2.45
C PHE A 239 -9.08 7.18 -1.57
N PRO A 240 -10.31 6.95 -2.10
CA PRO A 240 -11.50 6.88 -1.27
C PRO A 240 -11.53 5.74 -0.24
N LEU A 241 -10.69 4.72 -0.40
CA LEU A 241 -10.54 3.60 0.54
C LEU A 241 -9.61 3.91 1.71
N LEU A 242 -8.77 4.94 1.60
CA LEU A 242 -7.83 5.37 2.62
C LEU A 242 -8.61 6.16 3.69
N ARG A 243 -8.59 5.69 4.93
CA ARG A 243 -9.55 6.10 5.97
C ARG A 243 -9.29 7.49 6.52
N HIS A 244 -8.02 7.89 6.57
CA HIS A 244 -7.54 9.09 7.22
C HIS A 244 -7.10 10.11 6.19
N LEU A 245 -6.37 9.69 5.16
CA LEU A 245 -5.79 10.57 4.15
C LEU A 245 -6.84 11.41 3.42
N ARG A 246 -6.69 12.72 3.51
CA ARG A 246 -7.51 13.74 2.83
C ARG A 246 -6.77 14.38 1.66
N GLU A 247 -5.44 14.42 1.73
CA GLU A 247 -4.59 15.00 0.70
C GLU A 247 -3.41 14.09 0.35
N PHE A 248 -3.14 13.98 -0.95
CA PHE A 248 -1.87 13.46 -1.47
C PHE A 248 -1.27 14.45 -2.47
N ARG A 249 0.01 14.79 -2.30
CA ARG A 249 0.76 15.66 -3.20
C ARG A 249 1.91 14.89 -3.82
N GLN A 250 2.02 14.97 -5.14
CA GLN A 250 3.11 14.45 -5.92
C GLN A 250 3.95 15.63 -6.44
N VAL A 251 5.21 15.70 -6.01
CA VAL A 251 6.06 16.87 -6.23
C VAL A 251 7.38 16.44 -6.86
N ARG A 252 7.90 17.23 -7.79
CA ARG A 252 9.27 17.09 -8.27
C ARG A 252 10.02 18.38 -7.97
N LEU A 253 11.22 18.28 -7.42
CA LEU A 253 12.07 19.46 -7.22
C LEU A 253 12.93 19.66 -8.46
N GLU A 254 12.82 20.83 -9.07
CA GLU A 254 13.49 21.15 -10.33
C GLU A 254 14.50 22.29 -10.18
N GLY A 255 15.54 22.25 -11.03
CA GLY A 255 16.58 23.28 -11.12
C GLY A 255 17.54 23.33 -9.93
N SER A 256 18.55 24.19 -10.03
CA SER A 256 19.56 24.36 -8.97
C SER A 256 18.98 24.91 -7.67
N ALA A 257 17.93 25.73 -7.75
CA ALA A 257 17.22 26.25 -6.59
C ALA A 257 16.31 25.21 -5.90
N SER A 258 16.13 24.04 -6.53
CA SER A 258 15.25 22.97 -6.04
C SER A 258 13.83 23.45 -5.79
N THR A 259 13.28 24.16 -6.78
CA THR A 259 11.94 24.74 -6.71
C THR A 259 10.92 23.59 -6.82
N PRO A 260 9.93 23.53 -5.90
CA PRO A 260 8.88 22.52 -5.99
C PRO A 260 7.96 22.74 -7.20
N PHE A 261 7.83 21.70 -8.03
CA PHE A 261 6.83 21.58 -9.08
C PHE A 261 5.80 20.51 -8.69
N GLU A 262 4.54 20.91 -8.52
CA GLU A 262 3.45 19.99 -8.22
C GLU A 262 2.98 19.29 -9.50
N VAL A 263 3.22 17.98 -9.55
CA VAL A 263 2.87 17.11 -10.68
C VAL A 263 1.40 16.75 -10.60
N ALA A 264 0.95 16.34 -9.41
CA ALA A 264 -0.44 16.01 -9.14
C ALA A 264 -0.79 16.29 -7.69
N ARG A 265 -2.05 16.62 -7.43
CA ARG A 265 -2.62 16.70 -6.09
C ARG A 265 -4.00 16.07 -6.07
N LEU A 266 -4.22 15.24 -5.06
CA LEU A 266 -5.48 14.55 -4.79
C LEU A 266 -6.05 15.12 -3.51
N GLU A 267 -7.28 15.64 -3.55
CA GLU A 267 -7.95 16.24 -2.40
C GLU A 267 -9.37 15.67 -2.28
N LEU A 268 -9.64 15.02 -1.16
CA LEU A 268 -10.97 14.48 -0.90
C LEU A 268 -11.90 15.56 -0.36
N ASP A 269 -13.11 15.62 -0.92
CA ASP A 269 -14.15 16.54 -0.43
C ASP A 269 -14.38 16.32 1.09
N PRO A 270 -14.41 17.38 1.91
CA PRO A 270 -14.70 17.27 3.34
C PRO A 270 -15.99 16.52 3.69
N ALA A 271 -17.00 16.57 2.81
CA ALA A 271 -18.28 15.89 2.98
C ALA A 271 -18.26 14.40 2.56
N ALA A 272 -17.17 13.93 1.95
CA ALA A 272 -17.04 12.57 1.48
C ALA A 272 -17.13 11.56 2.64
N ARG A 273 -17.89 10.49 2.40
CA ARG A 273 -18.02 9.34 3.30
C ARG A 273 -17.07 8.25 2.82
N ARG A 274 -16.30 7.70 3.75
CA ARG A 274 -15.27 6.68 3.51
C ARG A 274 -15.58 5.39 4.26
N SER A 275 -14.73 4.38 4.07
CA SER A 275 -14.85 3.12 4.79
C SER A 275 -14.83 3.34 6.31
N GLY A 276 -15.83 2.76 6.98
CA GLY A 276 -15.90 2.64 8.43
C GLY A 276 -15.18 1.38 8.95
N PHE A 277 -14.66 0.52 8.10
CA PHE A 277 -13.90 -0.66 8.52
C PHE A 277 -12.39 -0.34 8.65
N PRO A 278 -11.68 -0.92 9.63
CA PRO A 278 -12.17 -1.66 10.80
C PRO A 278 -12.74 -0.76 11.92
N GLY A 279 -13.57 -1.34 12.79
CA GLY A 279 -13.93 -0.76 14.09
C GLY A 279 -15.17 0.16 14.13
N ILE A 280 -15.44 0.96 13.09
CA ILE A 280 -16.64 1.82 13.04
C ILE A 280 -17.83 1.04 12.47
N LEU A 281 -17.60 0.31 11.38
CA LEU A 281 -18.62 -0.52 10.73
C LEU A 281 -18.91 -1.76 11.57
N LYS A 282 -20.16 -1.90 12.04
CA LYS A 282 -20.59 -3.06 12.82
C LYS A 282 -21.17 -4.16 11.92
N PRO A 283 -21.13 -5.43 12.33
CA PRO A 283 -21.81 -6.50 11.61
C PRO A 283 -23.29 -6.20 11.39
N ARG A 284 -23.82 -6.63 10.23
CA ARG A 284 -25.22 -6.39 9.80
C ARG A 284 -25.57 -4.92 9.53
N GLN A 285 -24.58 -4.02 9.52
CA GLN A 285 -24.74 -2.66 9.02
C GLN A 285 -24.13 -2.56 7.62
N MET A 286 -24.76 -1.72 6.78
CA MET A 286 -24.20 -1.33 5.50
C MET A 286 -23.45 -0.01 5.68
N GLY A 287 -22.14 -0.02 5.42
CA GLY A 287 -21.35 1.19 5.28
C GLY A 287 -21.57 1.81 3.90
N VAL A 288 -21.49 3.13 3.83
CA VAL A 288 -21.66 3.89 2.59
C VAL A 288 -20.37 4.66 2.32
N LEU A 289 -19.81 4.45 1.12
CA LEU A 289 -18.70 5.22 0.60
C LEU A 289 -19.25 6.09 -0.52
N GLN A 290 -19.14 7.41 -0.39
CA GLN A 290 -19.74 8.33 -1.35
C GLN A 290 -19.11 9.71 -1.24
N GLY A 291 -18.77 10.31 -2.38
CA GLY A 291 -18.25 11.67 -2.42
C GLY A 291 -17.53 11.97 -3.72
N THR A 292 -16.77 13.06 -3.71
CA THR A 292 -15.95 13.49 -4.84
C THR A 292 -14.48 13.58 -4.43
N LEU A 293 -13.59 13.05 -5.29
CA LEU A 293 -12.16 13.32 -5.23
C LEU A 293 -11.80 14.40 -6.26
N HIS A 294 -11.11 15.44 -5.81
CA HIS A 294 -10.53 16.46 -6.67
C HIS A 294 -9.12 16.06 -7.06
N VAL A 295 -8.85 16.10 -8.37
CA VAL A 295 -7.53 15.79 -8.92
C VAL A 295 -7.07 16.98 -9.73
N SER A 296 -5.95 17.60 -9.35
CA SER A 296 -5.27 18.61 -10.16
C SER A 296 -3.97 18.03 -10.70
N ARG A 297 -3.62 18.38 -11.94
CA ARG A 297 -2.34 18.01 -12.58
C ARG A 297 -1.63 19.23 -13.12
N GLY A 298 -0.33 19.32 -12.91
CA GLY A 298 0.49 20.47 -13.29
C GLY A 298 0.30 21.68 -12.38
N SER A 299 1.01 22.77 -12.66
CA SER A 299 1.02 23.95 -11.80
C SER A 299 -0.37 24.61 -11.70
N ALA A 300 -0.70 25.15 -10.52
CA ALA A 300 -2.00 25.76 -10.20
C ALA A 300 -2.46 26.87 -11.17
N GLN A 301 -1.59 27.39 -12.03
CA GLN A 301 -1.92 28.43 -13.01
C GLN A 301 -2.28 27.89 -14.42
N ASN A 302 -1.90 26.66 -14.77
CA ASN A 302 -2.16 26.03 -16.08
C ASN A 302 -2.68 24.58 -15.98
N GLY A 303 -2.95 24.09 -14.76
CA GLY A 303 -3.30 22.70 -14.51
C GLY A 303 -4.73 22.34 -14.87
N ASN A 304 -4.92 21.13 -15.40
CA ASN A 304 -6.25 20.57 -15.61
C ASN A 304 -6.77 20.03 -14.27
N SER A 305 -7.98 20.41 -13.88
CA SER A 305 -8.65 19.88 -12.70
C SER A 305 -9.79 18.95 -13.11
N ALA A 306 -9.80 17.75 -12.55
CA ALA A 306 -10.85 16.78 -12.69
C ALA A 306 -11.56 16.54 -11.35
N ARG A 307 -12.85 16.23 -11.43
CA ARG A 307 -13.67 15.79 -10.31
C ARG A 307 -14.04 14.33 -10.57
N LEU A 308 -13.65 13.45 -9.66
CA LEU A 308 -13.89 12.02 -9.76
C LEU A 308 -14.94 11.65 -8.71
N PRO A 309 -16.24 11.60 -9.07
CA PRO A 309 -17.26 11.12 -8.16
C PRO A 309 -17.06 9.62 -7.93
N PHE A 310 -17.28 9.19 -6.70
CA PHE A 310 -17.24 7.78 -6.34
C PHE A 310 -18.46 7.41 -5.49
N GLY A 311 -18.90 6.17 -5.63
CA GLY A 311 -20.02 5.63 -4.87
C GLY A 311 -19.87 4.14 -4.64
N GLY A 312 -20.22 3.70 -3.44
CA GLY A 312 -20.00 2.33 -3.02
C GLY A 312 -20.64 2.01 -1.68
N CYS A 313 -20.52 0.75 -1.32
CA CYS A 313 -21.00 0.24 -0.05
C CYS A 313 -20.10 -0.89 0.44
N GLU A 314 -20.18 -1.15 1.74
CA GLU A 314 -19.38 -2.16 2.42
C GLU A 314 -20.17 -2.81 3.55
N GLN A 315 -19.76 -4.00 3.95
CA GLN A 315 -20.41 -4.73 5.04
C GLN A 315 -19.41 -5.61 5.77
N VAL A 316 -19.71 -5.90 7.03
CA VAL A 316 -19.10 -6.99 7.79
C VAL A 316 -20.15 -8.08 7.98
N LEU A 317 -19.86 -9.28 7.47
CA LEU A 317 -20.77 -10.41 7.56
C LEU A 317 -20.73 -11.05 8.95
N ASP A 318 -21.86 -11.61 9.34
CA ASP A 318 -22.03 -12.34 10.60
C ASP A 318 -22.54 -13.77 10.36
N HIS A 319 -21.93 -14.46 9.39
CA HIS A 319 -22.35 -15.80 8.97
C HIS A 319 -21.64 -16.89 9.78
N GLN A 320 -22.34 -18.01 10.01
CA GLN A 320 -21.82 -19.13 10.79
C GLN A 320 -20.58 -19.75 10.13
N GLU A 321 -20.55 -19.79 8.81
CA GLU A 321 -19.48 -20.34 8.00
C GLU A 321 -18.13 -19.66 8.28
N PHE A 322 -18.10 -18.33 8.45
CA PHE A 322 -16.86 -17.62 8.81
C PHE A 322 -16.40 -17.95 10.22
N ARG A 323 -17.33 -18.16 11.17
CA ARG A 323 -16.98 -18.59 12.53
C ARG A 323 -16.39 -19.99 12.51
N THR A 324 -17.01 -20.91 11.78
CA THR A 324 -16.49 -22.28 11.58
C THR A 324 -15.08 -22.28 10.96
N LEU A 325 -14.80 -21.41 9.99
CA LEU A 325 -13.46 -21.27 9.42
C LEU A 325 -12.45 -20.72 10.44
N LYS A 326 -12.84 -19.73 11.25
CA LYS A 326 -12.00 -19.16 12.32
C LYS A 326 -11.71 -20.14 13.44
N ASP A 327 -12.65 -21.02 13.76
CA ASP A 327 -12.51 -22.05 14.78
C ASP A 327 -11.71 -23.28 14.28
N SER A 328 -11.33 -23.31 12.99
CA SER A 328 -10.56 -24.40 12.40
C SER A 328 -9.13 -24.45 12.98
N PRO A 329 -8.57 -25.66 13.25
CA PRO A 329 -7.17 -25.80 13.64
C PRO A 329 -6.19 -25.36 12.54
N HIS A 330 -6.67 -25.13 11.33
CA HIS A 330 -5.87 -24.62 10.21
C HIS A 330 -5.89 -23.10 10.08
N TRP A 331 -6.59 -22.37 10.96
CA TRP A 331 -6.59 -20.91 10.95
C TRP A 331 -5.16 -20.38 11.11
N PRO A 332 -4.70 -19.44 10.27
CA PRO A 332 -3.32 -18.95 10.35
C PRO A 332 -3.03 -18.29 11.71
N GLN A 333 -1.97 -18.75 12.37
CA GLN A 333 -1.45 -18.18 13.61
C GLN A 333 0.05 -17.93 13.42
N PRO A 334 0.45 -16.78 12.84
CA PRO A 334 1.86 -16.44 12.77
C PRO A 334 2.46 -16.27 14.17
N ALA A 335 3.65 -16.85 14.37
CA ALA A 335 4.46 -16.60 15.54
C ALA A 335 5.13 -15.23 15.43
N ILE A 336 4.89 -14.35 16.42
CA ILE A 336 5.58 -13.07 16.55
C ILE A 336 6.67 -13.24 17.60
N MET A 337 7.92 -13.07 17.20
CA MET A 337 9.05 -13.06 18.13
C MET A 337 9.15 -11.68 18.78
N LEU A 338 9.11 -11.62 20.11
CA LEU A 338 9.25 -10.42 20.93
C LEU A 338 10.62 -10.45 21.60
N MET A 339 11.52 -9.55 21.18
CA MET A 339 12.90 -9.54 21.68
C MET A 339 13.09 -8.96 23.08
N GLU A 340 12.12 -8.22 23.62
CA GLU A 340 12.27 -7.60 24.95
C GLU A 340 12.26 -8.64 26.08
N ASP A 341 11.63 -9.80 25.85
CA ASP A 341 11.50 -10.88 26.84
C ASP A 341 11.94 -12.25 26.33
N ASP A 342 12.61 -12.33 25.16
CA ASP A 342 12.89 -13.57 24.42
C ASP A 342 11.65 -14.48 24.27
N ASP A 343 10.47 -13.86 24.15
CA ASP A 343 9.18 -14.54 24.12
C ASP A 343 8.66 -14.65 22.67
N SER A 344 7.80 -15.64 22.41
CA SER A 344 7.08 -15.77 21.15
C SER A 344 5.59 -15.79 21.42
N VAL A 345 4.86 -14.82 20.86
CA VAL A 345 3.41 -14.76 20.95
C VAL A 345 2.82 -15.28 19.64
N GLN A 346 2.00 -16.33 19.75
CA GLN A 346 1.12 -16.72 18.65
C GLN A 346 -0.02 -15.72 18.57
N SER A 347 -0.15 -15.01 17.45
CA SER A 347 -1.27 -14.11 17.21
C SER A 347 -2.13 -14.67 16.09
N PRO A 348 -3.40 -15.05 16.34
CA PRO A 348 -4.32 -15.43 15.28
C PRO A 348 -4.42 -14.33 14.22
N ASP A 349 -4.52 -14.73 12.94
CA ASP A 349 -4.75 -13.78 11.85
C ASP A 349 -6.06 -13.02 12.10
N LYS A 350 -5.99 -11.71 11.92
CA LYS A 350 -7.06 -10.75 12.25
C LYS A 350 -8.14 -10.65 11.17
N ASN A 351 -8.11 -11.52 10.16
CA ASN A 351 -9.06 -11.47 9.06
C ASN A 351 -10.51 -11.41 9.55
N GLN A 352 -11.23 -10.40 9.08
CA GLN A 352 -12.66 -10.23 9.34
C GLN A 352 -13.43 -10.38 8.03
N PRO A 353 -14.66 -10.92 8.05
CA PRO A 353 -15.45 -11.15 6.84
C PRO A 353 -16.04 -9.84 6.31
N HIS A 354 -15.16 -8.92 5.92
CA HIS A 354 -15.45 -7.59 5.40
C HIS A 354 -15.36 -7.60 3.88
N GLY A 355 -16.42 -7.13 3.24
CA GLY A 355 -16.53 -7.00 1.79
C GLY A 355 -17.06 -5.62 1.41
N GLY A 356 -16.73 -5.17 0.20
CA GLY A 356 -17.16 -3.88 -0.34
C GLY A 356 -17.18 -3.87 -1.85
N ALA A 357 -18.03 -3.03 -2.42
CA ALA A 357 -18.04 -2.73 -3.85
C ALA A 357 -18.11 -1.22 -4.02
N TYR A 358 -17.25 -0.68 -4.89
CA TYR A 358 -17.21 0.75 -5.15
C TYR A 358 -16.89 1.05 -6.60
N LEU A 359 -17.46 2.15 -7.10
CA LEU A 359 -17.20 2.66 -8.44
C LEU A 359 -16.60 4.05 -8.34
N THR A 360 -15.68 4.34 -9.25
CA THR A 360 -15.18 5.69 -9.53
C THR A 360 -15.03 5.84 -11.03
N VAL A 361 -15.03 7.09 -11.50
CA VAL A 361 -14.97 7.39 -12.93
C VAL A 361 -13.96 8.49 -13.23
N ARG A 362 -13.27 8.31 -14.35
CA ARG A 362 -12.34 9.24 -14.96
C ARG A 362 -12.77 9.54 -16.39
N GLN A 363 -12.71 10.81 -16.78
CA GLN A 363 -12.92 11.20 -18.17
C GLN A 363 -11.71 10.80 -19.01
N GLU A 364 -11.97 10.24 -20.18
CA GLU A 364 -10.94 9.79 -21.13
C GLU A 364 -11.07 10.50 -22.47
N ALA A 365 -10.07 10.29 -23.34
CA ALA A 365 -10.15 10.70 -24.73
C ALA A 365 -11.35 10.02 -25.43
N PRO A 366 -11.96 10.67 -26.44
CA PRO A 366 -13.09 10.09 -27.15
C PRO A 366 -12.81 8.69 -27.71
N GLY A 367 -13.69 7.74 -27.41
CA GLY A 367 -13.55 6.34 -27.85
C GLY A 367 -12.56 5.49 -27.04
N ALA A 368 -11.98 6.02 -25.95
CA ALA A 368 -11.11 5.29 -25.03
C ALA A 368 -11.83 4.85 -23.73
N GLY A 369 -13.17 4.83 -23.72
CA GLY A 369 -13.93 4.39 -22.56
C GLY A 369 -13.80 2.90 -22.30
N GLU A 370 -13.65 2.56 -21.03
CA GLU A 370 -13.54 1.17 -20.58
C GLU A 370 -14.08 1.00 -19.16
N LEU A 371 -14.55 -0.21 -18.87
CA LEU A 371 -14.91 -0.68 -17.54
C LEU A 371 -13.82 -1.64 -17.07
N ARG A 372 -13.15 -1.31 -15.97
CA ARG A 372 -12.13 -2.16 -15.33
C ARG A 372 -12.71 -2.75 -14.05
N LEU A 373 -12.67 -4.08 -13.94
CA LEU A 373 -13.04 -4.79 -12.71
C LEU A 373 -11.78 -5.23 -12.00
N ARG A 374 -11.60 -4.77 -10.76
CA ARG A 374 -10.40 -5.02 -9.96
C ARG A 374 -10.76 -5.69 -8.65
N HIS A 375 -10.02 -6.72 -8.27
CA HIS A 375 -10.04 -7.19 -6.88
C HIS A 375 -9.22 -6.24 -6.03
N THR A 376 -9.74 -5.90 -4.85
CA THR A 376 -8.98 -5.11 -3.89
C THR A 376 -8.99 -5.75 -2.52
N SER A 377 -7.91 -5.52 -1.79
CA SER A 377 -7.87 -5.70 -0.35
C SER A 377 -7.18 -4.45 0.20
N PHE A 378 -7.99 -3.40 0.38
CA PHE A 378 -7.61 -2.00 0.65
C PHE A 378 -6.85 -1.31 -0.48
N LEU A 379 -5.96 -2.03 -1.15
CA LEU A 379 -5.28 -1.64 -2.37
C LEU A 379 -5.60 -2.64 -3.49
N PRO A 380 -5.37 -2.28 -4.77
CA PRO A 380 -5.58 -3.19 -5.89
C PRO A 380 -4.68 -4.42 -5.78
N VAL A 381 -5.25 -5.59 -6.07
CA VAL A 381 -4.56 -6.88 -6.09
C VAL A 381 -4.34 -7.26 -7.54
N GLY A 382 -3.08 -7.22 -7.98
CA GLY A 382 -2.71 -7.45 -9.37
C GLY A 382 -3.34 -6.48 -10.35
N GLU A 383 -3.41 -6.93 -11.60
CA GLU A 383 -4.09 -6.27 -12.71
C GLU A 383 -5.60 -6.46 -12.65
N PRO A 384 -6.39 -5.61 -13.36
CA PRO A 384 -7.81 -5.86 -13.56
C PRO A 384 -8.08 -7.29 -14.06
N PHE A 385 -9.01 -8.00 -13.43
CA PHE A 385 -9.37 -9.36 -13.85
C PHE A 385 -10.32 -9.34 -15.06
N ALA A 386 -10.88 -8.18 -15.38
CA ALA A 386 -11.61 -7.93 -16.61
C ALA A 386 -11.51 -6.45 -17.00
N THR A 387 -11.34 -6.21 -18.30
CA THR A 387 -11.43 -4.89 -18.92
C THR A 387 -12.38 -4.99 -20.10
N VAL A 388 -13.42 -4.15 -20.12
CA VAL A 388 -14.50 -4.18 -21.11
C VAL A 388 -14.60 -2.81 -21.78
N PRO A 389 -14.51 -2.72 -23.11
CA PRO A 389 -14.72 -1.44 -23.80
C PRO A 389 -16.13 -0.89 -23.54
N LEU A 390 -16.24 0.43 -23.36
CA LEU A 390 -17.50 1.13 -23.21
C LEU A 390 -17.66 2.15 -24.35
N ALA A 391 -18.88 2.26 -24.88
CA ALA A 391 -19.23 3.29 -25.87
C ALA A 391 -19.47 4.67 -25.22
N ILE A 392 -18.55 5.10 -24.36
CA ILE A 392 -18.56 6.38 -23.64
C ILE A 392 -17.14 6.94 -23.57
N ASP A 393 -16.98 8.22 -23.24
CA ASP A 393 -15.67 8.88 -23.14
C ASP A 393 -15.16 8.88 -21.69
N SER A 394 -15.27 7.73 -21.02
CA SER A 394 -14.93 7.60 -19.60
C SER A 394 -14.47 6.20 -19.25
N GLN A 395 -13.43 6.14 -18.42
CA GLN A 395 -12.98 4.93 -17.75
C GLN A 395 -13.70 4.80 -16.41
N VAL A 396 -14.41 3.69 -16.23
CA VAL A 396 -15.07 3.33 -14.97
C VAL A 396 -14.27 2.22 -14.32
N ASP A 397 -13.87 2.43 -13.07
CA ASP A 397 -13.27 1.39 -12.27
C ASP A 397 -14.29 0.86 -11.26
N LEU A 398 -14.65 -0.43 -11.37
CA LEU A 398 -15.42 -1.16 -10.37
C LEU A 398 -14.45 -1.99 -9.54
N LEU A 399 -14.33 -1.63 -8.27
CA LEU A 399 -13.42 -2.27 -7.36
C LEU A 399 -14.19 -3.08 -6.33
N LEU A 400 -13.78 -4.34 -6.24
CA LEU A 400 -14.47 -5.37 -5.49
C LEU A 400 -13.56 -5.77 -4.34
N HIS A 401 -13.79 -5.09 -3.22
CA HIS A 401 -12.99 -5.20 -2.01
C HIS A 401 -13.41 -6.40 -1.18
N GLY A 402 -12.42 -7.17 -0.73
CA GLY A 402 -12.60 -8.14 0.33
C GLY A 402 -11.36 -8.19 1.21
N TYR A 403 -11.53 -8.47 2.49
CA TYR A 403 -10.42 -8.80 3.36
C TYR A 403 -9.90 -10.22 3.07
N TYR A 404 -9.31 -10.38 1.89
CA TYR A 404 -8.83 -11.65 1.35
C TYR A 404 -7.51 -12.08 2.02
N PHE A 405 -7.27 -13.38 2.02
CA PHE A 405 -5.91 -13.91 2.12
C PHE A 405 -5.23 -13.76 0.76
N LEU A 406 -4.09 -13.07 0.74
CA LEU A 406 -3.33 -12.80 -0.47
C LEU A 406 -2.00 -13.56 -0.46
N PRO A 407 -1.46 -13.92 -1.64
CA PRO A 407 -0.08 -14.37 -1.76
C PRO A 407 0.89 -13.21 -1.40
N PRO A 408 2.15 -13.52 -1.04
CA PRO A 408 3.13 -12.50 -0.64
C PRO A 408 3.38 -11.42 -1.69
N ASP A 409 3.30 -11.77 -2.97
CA ASP A 409 3.48 -10.86 -4.12
C ASP A 409 2.21 -10.04 -4.46
N ARG A 410 1.08 -10.34 -3.80
CA ARG A 410 -0.25 -9.73 -4.05
C ARG A 410 -0.66 -9.71 -5.52
N SER A 411 -0.22 -10.71 -6.30
CA SER A 411 -0.43 -10.76 -7.75
C SER A 411 -1.87 -11.08 -8.15
N GLN A 412 -2.57 -11.89 -7.36
CA GLN A 412 -3.98 -12.23 -7.59
C GLN A 412 -4.65 -12.77 -6.31
N VAL A 413 -5.98 -12.67 -6.26
CA VAL A 413 -6.76 -13.36 -5.22
C VAL A 413 -6.99 -14.80 -5.66
N ASP A 414 -6.59 -15.76 -4.83
CA ASP A 414 -6.88 -17.17 -5.07
C ASP A 414 -8.22 -17.56 -4.42
N PHE A 415 -9.18 -17.95 -5.26
CA PHE A 415 -10.52 -18.43 -4.84
C PHE A 415 -10.61 -19.97 -4.81
N GLY A 416 -9.53 -20.67 -5.18
CA GLY A 416 -9.48 -22.12 -5.30
C GLY A 416 -10.53 -22.73 -6.23
N GLN A 417 -10.71 -24.04 -6.12
CA GLN A 417 -11.74 -24.81 -6.83
C GLN A 417 -12.82 -25.29 -5.84
N GLY A 418 -14.09 -25.34 -6.26
CA GLY A 418 -15.20 -25.84 -5.44
C GLY A 418 -16.39 -24.87 -5.32
N GLY A 419 -17.52 -25.39 -4.82
CA GLY A 419 -18.77 -24.65 -4.62
C GLY A 419 -18.97 -24.10 -3.20
N ILE A 420 -20.15 -23.53 -2.96
CA ILE A 420 -20.68 -23.12 -1.65
C ILE A 420 -21.74 -24.16 -1.26
N PRO A 421 -21.86 -24.63 0.01
CA PRO A 421 -21.17 -24.17 1.23
C PRO A 421 -19.73 -24.67 1.40
N PRO A 422 -18.95 -24.13 2.37
CA PRO A 422 -17.59 -24.57 2.66
C PRO A 422 -17.53 -26.08 2.87
N GLN A 423 -16.67 -26.78 2.13
CA GLN A 423 -16.32 -28.16 2.45
C GLN A 423 -15.36 -28.20 3.65
N PRO A 424 -15.23 -29.35 4.35
CA PRO A 424 -14.23 -29.50 5.39
C PRO A 424 -12.84 -29.11 4.86
N VAL A 425 -12.22 -28.12 5.50
CA VAL A 425 -10.90 -27.63 5.11
C VAL A 425 -9.83 -28.62 5.59
N SER A 426 -8.98 -29.07 4.68
CA SER A 426 -7.96 -30.10 4.96
C SER A 426 -6.61 -29.55 5.40
N ASN A 427 -6.35 -28.27 5.12
CA ASN A 427 -5.12 -27.57 5.45
C ASN A 427 -5.33 -26.04 5.41
N ALA A 428 -4.29 -25.27 5.76
CA ALA A 428 -4.34 -23.81 5.80
C ALA A 428 -4.56 -23.16 4.41
N GLU A 429 -4.06 -23.76 3.33
CA GLU A 429 -4.22 -23.24 1.97
C GLU A 429 -5.67 -23.40 1.48
N ALA A 430 -6.26 -24.57 1.69
CA ALA A 430 -7.67 -24.84 1.43
C ALA A 430 -8.59 -23.94 2.26
N LEU A 431 -8.20 -23.61 3.49
CA LEU A 431 -8.92 -22.65 4.32
C LEU A 431 -8.88 -21.24 3.72
N LYS A 432 -7.70 -20.75 3.31
CA LYS A 432 -7.54 -19.40 2.72
C LYS A 432 -8.37 -19.23 1.45
N THR A 433 -8.33 -20.21 0.54
CA THR A 433 -9.12 -20.17 -0.70
C THR A 433 -10.62 -20.29 -0.43
N THR A 434 -11.03 -21.10 0.55
CA THR A 434 -12.44 -21.22 0.98
C THR A 434 -12.94 -19.91 1.60
N TRP A 435 -12.14 -19.25 2.44
CA TRP A 435 -12.44 -17.92 2.98
C TRP A 435 -12.65 -16.89 1.87
N ASN A 436 -11.69 -16.81 0.93
CA ASN A 436 -11.75 -15.87 -0.18
C ASN A 436 -12.99 -16.08 -1.04
N ARG A 437 -13.29 -17.34 -1.40
CA ARG A 437 -14.48 -17.69 -2.19
C ARG A 437 -15.76 -17.35 -1.45
N LEU A 438 -15.88 -17.72 -0.18
CA LEU A 438 -17.06 -17.41 0.62
C LEU A 438 -17.28 -15.90 0.72
N LEU A 439 -16.22 -15.13 0.98
CA LEU A 439 -16.28 -13.67 1.07
C LEU A 439 -16.68 -13.02 -0.25
N TRP A 440 -16.13 -13.51 -1.36
CA TRP A 440 -16.49 -13.05 -2.69
C TRP A 440 -17.99 -13.19 -2.99
N HIS A 441 -18.53 -14.38 -2.74
CA HIS A 441 -19.92 -14.67 -3.04
C HIS A 441 -20.91 -14.08 -2.03
N GLU A 442 -20.59 -14.12 -0.74
CA GLU A 442 -21.51 -13.68 0.32
C GLU A 442 -21.40 -12.19 0.61
N GLY A 443 -20.19 -11.63 0.50
CA GLY A 443 -19.86 -10.29 0.99
C GLY A 443 -19.60 -9.24 -0.07
N VAL A 444 -19.25 -9.63 -1.29
CA VAL A 444 -18.77 -8.69 -2.32
C VAL A 444 -19.70 -8.60 -3.51
N LEU A 445 -19.96 -9.71 -4.22
CA LEU A 445 -20.86 -9.71 -5.39
C LEU A 445 -22.25 -9.09 -5.13
N PRO A 446 -22.94 -9.39 -4.00
CA PRO A 446 -24.28 -8.87 -3.73
C PRO A 446 -24.32 -7.36 -3.48
N LEU A 447 -23.16 -6.71 -3.28
CA LEU A 447 -23.06 -5.27 -3.06
C LEU A 447 -23.04 -4.47 -4.36
N ILE A 448 -22.75 -5.10 -5.50
CA ILE A 448 -22.59 -4.41 -6.79
C ILE A 448 -23.82 -3.57 -7.16
N PRO A 449 -25.08 -4.07 -7.07
CA PRO A 449 -26.25 -3.28 -7.42
C PRO A 449 -26.39 -2.00 -6.57
N GLN A 450 -26.12 -2.11 -5.27
CA GLN A 450 -26.16 -0.95 -4.37
C GLN A 450 -25.01 0.03 -4.65
N ALA A 451 -23.81 -0.47 -4.95
CA ALA A 451 -22.68 0.38 -5.32
C ALA A 451 -22.96 1.18 -6.59
N VAL A 452 -23.51 0.55 -7.63
CA VAL A 452 -23.92 1.23 -8.87
C VAL A 452 -24.97 2.31 -8.59
N ALA A 453 -25.96 2.02 -7.74
CA ALA A 453 -26.98 3.00 -7.38
C ALA A 453 -26.41 4.22 -6.63
N ARG A 454 -25.47 3.99 -5.69
CA ARG A 454 -24.80 5.08 -4.97
C ARG A 454 -23.94 5.92 -5.90
N PHE A 455 -23.22 5.27 -6.80
CA PHE A 455 -22.42 5.97 -7.81
C PHE A 455 -23.30 6.81 -8.75
N ALA A 456 -24.43 6.26 -9.23
CA ALA A 456 -25.37 7.01 -10.07
C ALA A 456 -25.92 8.26 -9.35
N GLN A 457 -26.26 8.12 -8.06
CA GLN A 457 -26.73 9.23 -7.22
C GLN A 457 -25.65 10.32 -7.06
N GLU A 458 -24.40 9.93 -6.79
CA GLU A 458 -23.31 10.88 -6.55
C GLU A 458 -22.83 11.58 -7.83
N SER A 459 -22.67 10.80 -8.90
CA SER A 459 -22.12 11.30 -10.17
C SER A 459 -23.12 12.15 -10.96
N ALA A 460 -24.42 12.02 -10.69
CA ALA A 460 -25.49 12.57 -11.50
C ALA A 460 -25.30 12.29 -13.01
N TRP A 461 -24.78 11.09 -13.32
CA TRP A 461 -24.40 10.72 -14.68
C TRP A 461 -25.58 10.72 -15.65
N PRO A 462 -25.41 11.11 -16.92
CA PRO A 462 -26.49 11.03 -17.90
C PRO A 462 -26.95 9.59 -18.12
N HIS A 463 -28.19 9.42 -18.58
CA HIS A 463 -28.79 8.09 -18.72
C HIS A 463 -28.04 7.19 -19.70
N ALA A 464 -27.59 7.72 -20.84
CA ALA A 464 -26.93 6.92 -21.86
C ALA A 464 -25.61 6.28 -21.34
N PRO A 465 -24.67 7.02 -20.72
CA PRO A 465 -23.50 6.41 -20.09
C PRO A 465 -23.82 5.39 -19.00
N LEU A 466 -24.80 5.69 -18.13
CA LEU A 466 -25.19 4.77 -17.07
C LEU A 466 -25.84 3.48 -17.61
N SER A 467 -26.61 3.59 -18.69
CA SER A 467 -27.19 2.45 -19.41
C SER A 467 -26.12 1.59 -20.06
N GLU A 468 -25.09 2.19 -20.67
CA GLU A 468 -23.97 1.44 -21.27
C GLU A 468 -23.18 0.70 -20.19
N LEU A 469 -22.84 1.37 -19.08
CA LEU A 469 -22.20 0.74 -17.92
C LEU A 469 -23.02 -0.42 -17.37
N THR A 470 -24.33 -0.23 -17.19
CA THR A 470 -25.25 -1.27 -16.70
C THR A 470 -25.26 -2.48 -17.65
N GLY A 471 -25.34 -2.24 -18.96
CA GLY A 471 -25.29 -3.29 -19.97
C GLY A 471 -23.97 -4.06 -19.98
N ALA A 472 -22.83 -3.35 -19.85
CA ALA A 472 -21.51 -3.94 -19.76
C ALA A 472 -21.35 -4.82 -18.51
N LEU A 473 -21.79 -4.33 -17.34
CA LEU A 473 -21.79 -5.09 -16.09
C LEU A 473 -22.62 -6.36 -16.20
N ARG A 474 -23.84 -6.27 -16.76
CA ARG A 474 -24.71 -7.43 -16.97
C ARG A 474 -24.03 -8.50 -17.84
N ARG A 475 -23.44 -8.10 -18.97
CA ARG A 475 -22.73 -9.03 -19.87
C ARG A 475 -21.52 -9.65 -19.18
N GLN A 476 -20.72 -8.85 -18.48
CA GLN A 476 -19.48 -9.31 -17.86
C GLN A 476 -19.72 -10.22 -16.65
N LEU A 477 -20.84 -10.01 -15.94
CA LEU A 477 -21.21 -10.76 -14.74
C LEU A 477 -22.32 -11.79 -14.99
N ASP A 478 -22.64 -12.11 -16.25
CA ASP A 478 -23.79 -12.97 -16.63
C ASP A 478 -23.82 -14.29 -15.87
N SER A 479 -22.69 -15.02 -15.88
CA SER A 479 -22.50 -16.28 -15.14
C SER A 479 -22.67 -16.18 -13.62
N ARG A 480 -22.72 -14.96 -13.08
CA ARG A 480 -22.80 -14.64 -11.64
C ARG A 480 -24.01 -13.77 -11.29
N LEU A 481 -24.93 -13.53 -12.22
CA LEU A 481 -26.07 -12.64 -12.01
C LEU A 481 -26.94 -13.07 -10.83
N ALA A 482 -27.13 -14.38 -10.63
CA ALA A 482 -27.89 -14.90 -9.49
C ALA A 482 -27.28 -14.50 -8.14
N GLN A 483 -25.95 -14.44 -8.04
CA GLN A 483 -25.25 -14.03 -6.83
C GLN A 483 -25.19 -12.51 -6.70
N VAL A 484 -24.94 -11.80 -7.80
CA VAL A 484 -24.94 -10.33 -7.84
C VAL A 484 -26.31 -9.79 -7.43
N CYS A 485 -27.38 -10.40 -7.94
CA CYS A 485 -28.76 -10.00 -7.69
C CYS A 485 -29.43 -10.74 -6.53
N ARG A 486 -28.66 -11.40 -5.64
CA ARG A 486 -29.20 -12.23 -4.56
C ARG A 486 -30.12 -11.44 -3.63
N ASP A 487 -29.64 -10.28 -3.18
CA ASP A 487 -30.34 -9.46 -2.19
C ASP A 487 -31.07 -8.28 -2.86
N HIS A 488 -30.50 -7.76 -3.95
CA HIS A 488 -30.95 -6.56 -4.62
C HIS A 488 -30.75 -6.64 -6.14
N ALA A 489 -31.65 -6.05 -6.91
CA ALA A 489 -31.45 -5.81 -8.33
C ALA A 489 -31.28 -4.30 -8.59
N TRP A 490 -30.47 -3.95 -9.60
CA TRP A 490 -30.32 -2.59 -10.10
C TRP A 490 -31.11 -2.44 -11.39
N GLU A 491 -31.98 -1.42 -11.42
CA GLU A 491 -32.69 -1.02 -12.62
C GLU A 491 -32.28 0.40 -13.03
N CYS A 492 -31.58 0.51 -14.16
CA CYS A 492 -31.29 1.81 -14.78
C CYS A 492 -32.59 2.40 -15.35
N ARG A 493 -32.94 3.62 -14.95
CA ARG A 493 -34.16 4.33 -15.33
C ARG A 493 -33.83 5.72 -15.85
N LEU A 494 -34.62 6.22 -16.80
CA LEU A 494 -34.51 7.59 -17.26
C LEU A 494 -35.09 8.54 -16.20
N GLY A 495 -34.24 9.34 -15.57
CA GLY A 495 -34.63 10.32 -14.56
C GLY A 495 -35.24 11.60 -15.17
N GLN A 496 -35.90 12.41 -14.34
CA GLN A 496 -36.37 13.72 -14.77
C GLN A 496 -35.18 14.62 -15.13
N GLY A 497 -35.21 15.21 -16.34
CA GLY A 497 -34.12 16.07 -16.84
C GLY A 497 -33.06 15.37 -17.70
N GLY A 498 -33.20 14.06 -17.99
CA GLY A 498 -32.28 13.32 -18.88
C GLY A 498 -31.09 12.66 -18.18
N ASN A 499 -30.96 12.85 -16.86
CA ASN A 499 -29.99 12.13 -16.04
C ASN A 499 -30.37 10.64 -15.93
N GLY A 500 -29.36 9.80 -15.78
CA GLY A 500 -29.53 8.41 -15.39
C GLY A 500 -29.88 8.37 -13.91
N ASP A 501 -30.99 7.73 -13.60
CA ASP A 501 -31.38 7.41 -12.23
C ASP A 501 -31.56 5.89 -12.16
N GLY A 502 -31.84 5.36 -10.98
CA GLY A 502 -32.23 3.97 -10.89
C GLY A 502 -32.72 3.57 -9.52
N ALA A 503 -33.44 2.45 -9.50
CA ALA A 503 -33.96 1.88 -8.28
C ALA A 503 -33.16 0.64 -7.91
N VAL A 504 -32.81 0.55 -6.62
CA VAL A 504 -32.43 -0.72 -6.02
C VAL A 504 -33.72 -1.40 -5.59
N VAL A 505 -34.08 -2.49 -6.25
CA VAL A 505 -35.26 -3.28 -5.92
C VAL A 505 -34.83 -4.45 -5.04
N SER A 506 -35.56 -4.71 -3.95
CA SER A 506 -35.29 -5.91 -3.13
C SER A 506 -35.61 -7.15 -3.94
N ALA A 507 -34.75 -8.17 -3.90
CA ALA A 507 -34.98 -9.40 -4.64
C ALA A 507 -36.30 -10.07 -4.17
N GLY A 508 -37.30 -10.11 -5.05
CA GLY A 508 -38.60 -10.72 -4.82
C GLY A 508 -39.17 -11.27 -6.13
N GLN A 509 -39.04 -12.60 -6.29
CA GLN A 509 -39.55 -13.48 -7.35
C GLN A 509 -39.47 -12.96 -8.81
N ASP A 510 -38.55 -13.58 -9.56
CA ASP A 510 -38.23 -13.45 -10.99
C ASP A 510 -37.39 -12.23 -11.45
N PRO A 511 -36.12 -12.46 -11.85
CA PRO A 511 -35.36 -11.51 -12.64
C PRO A 511 -35.70 -11.69 -14.12
N THR A 512 -36.67 -10.94 -14.64
CA THR A 512 -36.87 -10.79 -16.10
C THR A 512 -36.10 -9.61 -16.65
#